data_AF-A0A4Y7LFV6-F1
#
_entry.id   AF-A0A4Y7LFV6-F1
#
_cell.length_a   1.000
_cell.length_b   1.000
_cell.length_c   1.000
_cell.angle_alpha   90.00
_cell.angle_beta   90.00
_cell.angle_gamma   90.00
#
_symmetry.space_group_name_H-M   'P 1'
#
loop_
_entity.id
_entity.type
_entity.pdbx_description
1 polymer ?
#
loop_
_entity_poly.entity_id
_entity_poly.type
_entity_poly.pdbx_seq_one_letter_code
_entity_poly.pdbx_strand_id
1 'polypeptide(L)'
;MDPDDFLRLKNQLSIKASSESEAFCFRSKGLIDITKLSKDLKHKVPAILGVEVDPKGGPRIQEAVMKLYHSHKKSDSGKIHLLQALQANESGLKRFFFSYRQLIMTVMGSLEARGNRCLNLTESADSLSQIFLEPTYFPSLDAAKTFLGDFWQYEHGVMKTTRS
;
A
#
# COMPACT_ATOMS: atom_id res chain seq x y z
N MET A 1 -23.17 0.89 -18.01
CA MET A 1 -23.59 2.14 -17.34
C MET A 1 -22.76 3.24 -17.96
N ASP A 2 -23.41 4.08 -18.75
CA ASP A 2 -22.79 5.27 -19.32
C ASP A 2 -22.95 6.48 -18.35
N PRO A 3 -22.39 7.66 -18.67
CA PRO A 3 -22.55 8.84 -17.84
C PRO A 3 -24.01 9.30 -17.63
N ASP A 4 -24.89 9.18 -18.64
CA ASP A 4 -26.30 9.60 -18.51
C ASP A 4 -27.05 8.69 -17.53
N ASP A 5 -26.89 7.37 -17.69
CA ASP A 5 -27.42 6.36 -16.79
C ASP A 5 -27.01 6.62 -15.33
N PHE A 6 -25.72 6.87 -15.12
CA PHE A 6 -25.17 7.11 -13.78
C PHE A 6 -25.71 8.40 -13.18
N LEU A 7 -25.74 9.51 -13.93
CA LEU A 7 -26.20 10.80 -13.42
C LEU A 7 -27.70 10.77 -13.10
N ARG A 8 -28.51 10.08 -13.91
CA ARG A 8 -29.93 9.83 -13.62
C ARG A 8 -30.09 9.05 -12.31
N LEU A 9 -29.32 7.98 -12.13
CA LEU A 9 -29.34 7.18 -10.90
C LEU A 9 -28.86 7.99 -9.68
N LYS A 10 -27.77 8.75 -9.81
CA LYS A 10 -27.23 9.63 -8.75
C LYS A 10 -28.29 10.61 -8.26
N ASN A 11 -29.05 11.20 -9.19
CA ASN A 11 -30.15 12.11 -8.88
C ASN A 11 -31.30 11.39 -8.16
N GLN A 12 -31.72 10.21 -8.64
CA GLN A 12 -32.77 9.40 -8.00
C GLN A 12 -32.40 8.97 -6.58
N LEU A 13 -31.14 8.57 -6.38
CA LEU A 13 -30.62 8.19 -5.07
C LEU A 13 -30.39 9.38 -4.14
N SER A 14 -30.63 10.62 -4.61
CA SER A 14 -30.36 11.85 -3.87
C SER A 14 -28.96 11.85 -3.27
N ILE A 15 -27.95 11.33 -4.00
CA ILE A 15 -26.55 11.34 -3.58
C ILE A 15 -26.09 12.80 -3.65
N LYS A 16 -26.44 13.56 -2.61
CA LYS A 16 -25.96 14.91 -2.40
C LYS A 16 -24.49 14.80 -2.02
N ALA A 17 -23.64 15.59 -2.67
CA ALA A 17 -22.40 16.02 -2.06
C ALA A 17 -22.82 16.82 -0.82
N SER A 18 -22.97 16.18 0.34
CA SER A 18 -23.12 16.90 1.60
C SER A 18 -21.89 17.78 1.73
N SER A 19 -22.12 19.02 2.19
CA SER A 19 -21.12 20.01 2.52
C SER A 19 -19.80 19.39 3.01
N GLU A 20 -18.70 19.85 2.42
CA GLU A 20 -17.30 19.49 2.70
C GLU A 20 -16.75 18.23 1.99
N SER A 21 -16.31 18.44 0.75
CA SER A 21 -15.00 18.07 0.18
C SER A 21 -14.49 16.61 0.18
N GLU A 22 -15.20 15.62 0.73
CA GLU A 22 -14.72 14.23 0.74
C GLU A 22 -15.42 13.34 -0.29
N ALA A 23 -14.62 12.56 -1.03
CA ALA A 23 -15.12 11.56 -1.96
C ALA A 23 -16.09 10.59 -1.26
N PHE A 24 -17.17 10.18 -1.94
CA PHE A 24 -18.27 9.43 -1.30
C PHE A 24 -17.80 8.15 -0.57
N CYS A 25 -16.76 7.48 -1.07
CA CYS A 25 -16.17 6.32 -0.40
C CYS A 25 -15.70 6.62 1.04
N PHE A 26 -15.24 7.85 1.33
CA PHE A 26 -14.78 8.23 2.67
C PHE A 26 -15.91 8.40 3.68
N ARG A 27 -17.17 8.46 3.26
CA ARG A 27 -18.30 8.40 4.20
C ARG A 27 -18.40 7.04 4.90
N SER A 28 -17.80 5.99 4.33
CA SER A 28 -17.73 4.68 4.97
C SER A 28 -16.66 4.67 6.06
N LYS A 29 -17.09 4.73 7.32
CA LYS A 29 -16.21 4.55 8.49
C LYS A 29 -15.40 3.25 8.39
N GLY A 30 -16.05 2.15 7.98
CA GLY A 30 -15.38 0.87 7.80
C GLY A 30 -14.27 0.91 6.75
N LEU A 31 -14.44 1.65 5.65
CA LEU A 31 -13.38 1.79 4.65
C LEU A 31 -12.21 2.63 5.17
N ILE A 32 -12.49 3.72 5.90
CA ILE A 32 -11.46 4.52 6.57
C ILE A 32 -10.67 3.67 7.56
N ASP A 33 -11.38 2.88 8.38
CA ASP A 33 -10.76 2.04 9.40
C ASP A 33 -9.92 0.92 8.77
N ILE A 34 -10.42 0.25 7.72
CA ILE A 34 -9.65 -0.74 6.96
C ILE A 34 -8.40 -0.10 6.37
N THR A 35 -8.50 1.11 5.80
CA THR A 35 -7.35 1.84 5.24
C THR A 35 -6.27 2.09 6.30
N LYS A 36 -6.67 2.48 7.52
CA LYS A 36 -5.75 2.68 8.65
C LYS A 36 -5.13 1.35 9.11
N LEU A 37 -5.95 0.32 9.34
CA LEU A 37 -5.50 -1.00 9.78
C LEU A 37 -4.53 -1.62 8.77
N SER A 38 -4.77 -1.46 7.47
CA SER A 38 -3.87 -1.89 6.40
C SER A 38 -2.48 -1.25 6.50
N LYS A 39 -2.42 0.06 6.82
CA LYS A 39 -1.15 0.76 7.05
C LYS A 39 -0.44 0.25 8.31
N ASP A 40 -1.19 -0.06 9.35
CA ASP A 40 -0.64 -0.50 10.64
C ASP A 40 -0.07 -1.92 10.60
N LEU A 41 -0.39 -2.71 9.57
CA LEU A 41 0.20 -4.03 9.34
C LEU A 41 1.74 -3.99 9.27
N LYS A 42 2.33 -2.86 8.86
CA LYS A 42 3.79 -2.66 8.87
C LYS A 42 4.42 -2.89 10.25
N HIS A 43 3.69 -2.61 11.33
CA HIS A 43 4.16 -2.81 12.70
C HIS A 43 4.23 -4.28 13.10
N LYS A 44 3.63 -5.20 12.32
CA LYS A 44 3.72 -6.64 12.54
C LYS A 44 4.97 -7.27 11.93
N VAL A 45 5.59 -6.63 10.93
CA VAL A 45 6.77 -7.15 10.21
C VAL A 45 7.91 -7.56 11.15
N PRO A 46 8.31 -6.72 12.13
CA PRO A 46 9.43 -7.07 13.03
C PRO A 46 9.13 -8.30 13.90
N ALA A 47 7.90 -8.40 14.41
CA ALA A 47 7.46 -9.54 15.20
C ALA A 47 7.44 -10.84 14.37
N ILE A 48 7.02 -10.78 13.10
CA ILE A 48 7.05 -11.93 12.18
C ILE A 48 8.49 -12.40 11.92
N LEU A 49 9.41 -11.45 11.77
CA LEU A 49 10.83 -11.71 11.54
C LEU A 49 11.57 -12.12 12.82
N GLY A 50 11.02 -11.87 14.00
CA GLY A 50 11.69 -12.10 15.29
C GLY A 50 12.84 -11.11 15.52
N VAL A 51 12.72 -9.88 15.01
CA VAL A 51 13.73 -8.83 15.18
C VAL A 51 13.19 -7.70 16.06
N GLU A 52 14.01 -7.22 16.99
CA GLU A 52 13.70 -6.02 17.74
C GLU A 52 13.76 -4.79 16.83
N VAL A 53 12.78 -3.91 16.99
CA VAL A 53 12.69 -2.66 16.23
C VAL A 53 13.57 -1.63 16.91
N ASP A 54 14.65 -1.23 16.25
CA ASP A 54 15.25 0.07 16.53
C ASP A 54 14.21 1.14 16.14
N PRO A 55 13.83 2.09 17.03
CA PRO A 55 12.89 3.17 16.71
C PRO A 55 13.29 4.00 15.48
N LYS A 56 14.52 3.90 14.97
CA LYS A 56 14.98 4.52 13.72
C LYS A 56 14.83 3.64 12.45
N GLY A 57 14.29 2.42 12.55
CA GLY A 57 13.95 1.58 11.40
C GLY A 57 15.16 1.23 10.52
N GLY A 58 16.26 0.78 11.13
CA GLY A 58 17.54 0.58 10.44
C GLY A 58 17.61 -0.62 9.46
N PRO A 59 18.78 -0.81 8.80
CA PRO A 59 19.08 -1.88 7.83
C PRO A 59 18.76 -3.31 8.31
N ARG A 60 18.63 -3.49 9.62
CA ARG A 60 18.42 -4.78 10.29
C ARG A 60 17.16 -5.51 9.85
N ILE A 61 16.05 -4.79 9.59
CA ILE A 61 14.81 -5.42 9.09
C ILE A 61 15.03 -5.93 7.66
N GLN A 62 15.65 -5.12 6.79
CA GLN A 62 15.94 -5.49 5.42
C GLN A 62 16.86 -6.72 5.37
N GLU A 63 17.95 -6.74 6.14
CA GLU A 63 18.86 -7.90 6.23
C GLU A 63 18.16 -9.17 6.73
N ALA A 64 17.31 -9.05 7.75
CA ALA A 64 16.55 -10.19 8.26
C ALA A 64 15.60 -10.77 7.21
N VAL A 65 14.99 -9.91 6.38
CA VAL A 65 14.13 -10.33 5.27
C VAL A 65 14.94 -11.01 4.17
N MET A 66 16.12 -10.47 3.82
CA MET A 66 17.00 -11.10 2.83
C MET A 66 17.46 -12.49 3.30
N LYS A 67 17.85 -12.62 4.57
CA LYS A 67 18.18 -13.92 5.19
C LYS A 67 16.99 -14.88 5.20
N LEU A 68 15.78 -14.38 5.48
CA LEU A 68 14.55 -15.17 5.44
C LEU A 68 14.28 -15.70 4.03
N TYR A 69 14.39 -14.85 3.00
CA TYR A 69 14.19 -15.26 1.60
C TYR A 69 15.28 -16.20 1.08
N HIS A 70 16.50 -16.10 1.60
CA HIS A 70 17.58 -17.03 1.29
C HIS A 70 17.45 -18.37 2.04
N SER A 71 16.73 -18.40 3.16
CA SER A 71 16.52 -19.63 3.92
C SER A 71 15.63 -20.62 3.16
N HIS A 72 16.15 -21.82 2.90
CA HIS A 72 15.38 -22.92 2.29
C HIS A 72 14.63 -23.78 3.32
N LYS A 73 14.46 -23.30 4.56
CA LYS A 73 13.77 -24.05 5.61
C LYS A 73 12.26 -24.05 5.38
N LYS A 74 11.62 -25.24 5.48
CA LYS A 74 10.15 -25.35 5.43
C LYS A 74 9.43 -24.54 6.52
N SER A 75 10.07 -24.28 7.67
CA SER A 75 9.50 -23.44 8.73
C SER A 75 9.35 -21.97 8.35
N ASP A 76 10.12 -21.50 7.37
CA ASP A 76 10.22 -20.09 7.01
C ASP A 76 9.22 -19.70 5.90
N SER A 77 8.69 -20.69 5.16
CA SER A 77 7.68 -20.47 4.12
C SER A 77 6.44 -19.77 4.65
N GLY A 78 5.97 -20.13 5.85
CA GLY A 78 4.82 -19.50 6.49
C GLY A 78 5.04 -18.01 6.75
N LYS A 79 6.26 -17.62 7.16
CA LYS A 79 6.61 -16.21 7.37
C LYS A 79 6.66 -15.46 6.04
N ILE A 80 7.25 -16.07 5.01
CA ILE A 80 7.31 -15.49 3.67
C ILE A 80 5.91 -15.22 3.11
N HIS A 81 5.03 -16.22 3.16
CA HIS A 81 3.65 -16.07 2.70
C HIS A 81 2.88 -15.02 3.48
N LEU A 82 3.08 -14.94 4.80
CA LEU A 82 2.46 -13.91 5.61
C LEU A 82 2.93 -12.51 5.22
N LEU A 83 4.25 -12.29 5.07
CA LEU A 83 4.81 -11.01 4.63
C LEU A 83 4.31 -10.61 3.22
N GLN A 84 4.25 -11.57 2.30
CA GLN A 84 3.67 -11.36 0.96
C GLN A 84 2.18 -11.00 1.03
N ALA A 85 1.42 -11.62 1.93
CA ALA A 85 0.01 -11.30 2.14
C ALA A 85 -0.18 -9.86 2.68
N LEU A 86 0.74 -9.37 3.54
CA LEU A 86 0.71 -7.97 3.97
C LEU A 86 0.91 -7.00 2.80
N GLN A 87 1.89 -7.26 1.93
CA GLN A 87 2.12 -6.46 0.71
C GLN A 87 0.95 -6.57 -0.29
N ALA A 88 0.33 -7.74 -0.39
CA ALA A 88 -0.86 -7.93 -1.22
C ALA A 88 -2.06 -7.13 -0.70
N ASN A 89 -2.21 -6.99 0.63
CA ASN A 89 -3.22 -6.14 1.24
C ASN A 89 -3.02 -4.65 0.86
N GLU A 90 -1.78 -4.13 0.94
CA GLU A 90 -1.46 -2.79 0.45
C GLU A 90 -1.83 -2.63 -1.04
N SER A 91 -1.42 -3.60 -1.89
CA SER A 91 -1.72 -3.57 -3.32
C SER A 91 -3.23 -3.55 -3.59
N GLY A 92 -4.01 -4.36 -2.87
CA GLY A 92 -5.46 -4.40 -2.98
C GLY A 92 -6.12 -3.08 -2.59
N LEU A 93 -5.67 -2.47 -1.49
CA LEU A 93 -6.16 -1.18 -1.01
C LEU A 93 -5.88 -0.06 -2.03
N LYS A 94 -4.62 0.06 -2.49
CA LYS A 94 -4.24 1.08 -3.48
C LYS A 94 -4.98 0.89 -4.80
N ARG A 95 -5.16 -0.36 -5.25
CA ARG A 95 -5.95 -0.69 -6.44
C ARG A 95 -7.40 -0.28 -6.28
N PHE A 96 -8.01 -0.53 -5.12
CA PHE A 96 -9.39 -0.11 -4.85
C PHE A 96 -9.56 1.40 -5.04
N PHE A 97 -8.72 2.22 -4.39
CA PHE A 97 -8.83 3.69 -4.49
C PHE A 97 -8.53 4.22 -5.88
N PHE A 98 -7.54 3.64 -6.56
CA PHE A 98 -7.26 3.96 -7.96
C PHE A 98 -8.47 3.65 -8.85
N SER A 99 -9.01 2.43 -8.79
CA SER A 99 -10.16 2.01 -9.58
C SER A 99 -11.41 2.84 -9.27
N TYR A 100 -11.63 3.20 -8.00
CA TYR A 100 -12.71 4.08 -7.60
C TYR A 100 -12.59 5.47 -8.23
N ARG A 101 -11.37 6.04 -8.22
CA ARG A 101 -11.10 7.31 -8.90
C ARG A 101 -11.34 7.23 -10.40
N GLN A 102 -10.88 6.16 -11.06
CA GLN A 102 -11.13 5.96 -12.49
C GLN A 102 -12.62 5.85 -12.81
N LEU A 103 -13.39 5.13 -11.96
CA LEU A 103 -14.84 5.04 -12.13
C LEU A 103 -15.49 6.43 -12.10
N ILE A 104 -15.16 7.28 -11.12
CA ILE A 104 -15.68 8.66 -11.08
C ILE A 104 -15.27 9.44 -12.33
N MET A 105 -14.01 9.33 -12.76
CA MET A 105 -13.56 9.99 -13.99
C MET A 105 -14.36 9.56 -15.22
N THR A 106 -14.66 8.27 -15.35
CA THR A 106 -15.40 7.72 -16.49
C THR A 106 -16.86 8.14 -16.50
N VAL A 107 -17.54 8.19 -15.35
CA VAL A 107 -19.00 8.43 -15.28
C VAL A 107 -19.39 9.87 -14.93
N MET A 108 -18.48 10.64 -14.34
CA MET A 108 -18.73 12.02 -13.86
C MET A 108 -17.70 13.03 -14.35
N GLY A 109 -16.61 12.59 -14.99
CA GLY A 109 -15.54 13.47 -15.46
C GLY A 109 -14.45 13.73 -14.42
N SER A 110 -13.35 14.30 -14.90
CA SER A 110 -12.11 14.49 -14.11
C SER A 110 -12.21 15.61 -13.06
N LEU A 111 -13.10 16.58 -13.26
CA LEU A 111 -13.34 17.66 -12.29
C LEU A 111 -13.93 17.10 -11.00
N GLU A 112 -14.94 16.23 -11.11
CA GLU A 112 -15.57 15.56 -9.99
C GLU A 112 -14.61 14.58 -9.29
N ALA A 113 -13.75 13.89 -10.07
CA ALA A 113 -12.75 12.97 -9.52
C ALA A 113 -11.65 13.68 -8.71
N ARG A 114 -11.40 14.98 -8.95
CA ARG A 114 -10.38 15.77 -8.24
C ARG A 114 -10.87 16.32 -6.89
N GLY A 115 -12.18 16.29 -6.62
CA GLY A 115 -12.77 16.96 -5.45
C GLY A 115 -12.69 18.49 -5.59
N ASN A 116 -13.83 19.17 -5.46
CA ASN A 116 -13.90 20.61 -5.69
C ASN A 116 -13.13 21.36 -4.58
N ARG A 117 -12.07 22.09 -4.96
CA ARG A 117 -11.32 22.99 -4.07
C ARG A 117 -12.20 24.21 -3.75
N CYS A 118 -12.66 24.32 -2.50
CA CYS A 118 -12.92 25.64 -1.95
C CYS A 118 -11.55 26.30 -1.75
N LEU A 119 -11.25 27.27 -2.62
CA LEU A 119 -10.28 28.37 -2.49
C LEU A 119 -9.14 28.18 -1.46
N ASN A 120 -7.91 28.11 -1.96
CA ASN A 120 -6.66 28.50 -1.27
C ASN A 120 -5.82 27.46 -0.51
N LEU A 121 -5.56 26.26 -1.04
CA LEU A 121 -4.31 25.57 -0.71
C LEU A 121 -3.65 24.91 -1.94
N THR A 122 -2.40 25.32 -2.14
CA THR A 122 -1.33 24.81 -3.00
C THR A 122 -1.43 23.32 -3.30
N GLU A 123 -1.36 22.97 -4.59
CA GLU A 123 -0.91 21.72 -5.26
C GLU A 123 -0.94 20.36 -4.52
N SER A 124 -1.76 20.16 -3.49
CA SER A 124 -1.88 18.87 -2.83
C SER A 124 -2.80 17.98 -3.66
N ALA A 125 -2.34 16.77 -3.97
CA ALA A 125 -3.11 15.79 -4.74
C ALA A 125 -4.50 15.54 -4.12
N ASP A 126 -5.50 15.20 -4.93
CA ASP A 126 -6.83 14.80 -4.43
C ASP A 126 -6.69 13.66 -3.41
N SER A 127 -7.53 13.64 -2.38
CA SER A 127 -7.42 12.71 -1.23
C SER A 127 -7.41 11.23 -1.63
N LEU A 128 -8.06 10.88 -2.75
CA LEU A 128 -7.97 9.55 -3.36
C LEU A 128 -6.56 9.25 -3.89
N SER A 129 -5.99 10.20 -4.64
CA SER A 129 -4.61 10.12 -5.14
C SER A 129 -3.57 10.06 -4.03
N GLN A 130 -3.78 10.74 -2.91
CA GLN A 130 -2.89 10.65 -1.76
C GLN A 130 -2.74 9.21 -1.22
N ILE A 131 -3.78 8.37 -1.33
CA ILE A 131 -3.73 6.99 -0.83
C ILE A 131 -2.98 6.06 -1.78
N PHE A 132 -3.31 6.08 -3.08
CA PHE A 132 -2.68 5.15 -4.02
C PHE A 132 -1.29 5.61 -4.50
N LEU A 133 -0.95 6.90 -4.37
CA LEU A 133 0.39 7.44 -4.66
C LEU A 133 1.31 7.44 -3.43
N GLU A 134 0.81 7.07 -2.25
CA GLU A 134 1.64 6.97 -1.05
C GLU A 134 2.81 6.00 -1.30
N PRO A 135 4.00 6.27 -0.72
CA PRO A 135 5.08 5.29 -0.70
C PRO A 135 4.65 3.93 -0.15
N THR A 136 5.44 2.89 -0.39
CA THR A 136 5.09 1.56 0.12
C THR A 136 5.01 1.54 1.64
N TYR A 137 4.06 0.78 2.18
CA TYR A 137 3.92 0.59 3.63
C TYR A 137 5.02 -0.33 4.18
N PHE A 138 5.69 -1.08 3.30
CA PHE A 138 6.68 -2.09 3.64
C PHE A 138 8.04 -1.81 2.96
N PRO A 139 8.67 -0.65 3.20
CA PRO A 139 9.89 -0.26 2.48
C PRO A 139 11.06 -1.24 2.67
N SER A 140 11.22 -1.83 3.86
CA SER A 140 12.28 -2.82 4.09
C SER A 140 12.05 -4.14 3.34
N LEU A 141 10.78 -4.55 3.16
CA LEU A 141 10.45 -5.72 2.35
C LEU A 141 10.70 -5.44 0.87
N ASP A 142 10.45 -4.21 0.43
CA ASP A 142 10.69 -3.80 -0.95
C ASP A 142 12.18 -3.71 -1.26
N ALA A 143 12.94 -3.02 -0.42
CA ALA A 143 14.40 -2.95 -0.51
C ALA A 143 15.04 -4.34 -0.49
N ALA A 144 14.58 -5.24 0.38
CA ALA A 144 15.13 -6.59 0.45
C ALA A 144 15.00 -7.36 -0.89
N LYS A 145 13.92 -7.15 -1.67
CA LYS A 145 13.78 -7.76 -3.00
C LYS A 145 14.77 -7.18 -4.00
N THR A 146 15.04 -5.87 -3.93
CA THR A 146 16.02 -5.20 -4.81
C THR A 146 17.44 -5.72 -4.59
N PHE A 147 17.84 -5.93 -3.33
CA PHE A 147 19.20 -6.34 -2.98
C PHE A 147 19.39 -7.86 -2.84
N LEU A 148 18.34 -8.67 -3.05
CA LEU A 148 18.39 -10.12 -2.83
C LEU A 148 19.42 -10.80 -3.75
N GLY A 149 19.52 -10.34 -5.00
CA GLY A 149 20.48 -10.88 -5.97
C GLY A 149 21.94 -10.63 -5.57
N ASP A 150 22.24 -9.42 -5.11
CA ASP A 150 23.59 -9.04 -4.64
C ASP A 150 23.95 -9.81 -3.36
N PHE A 151 22.98 -9.99 -2.47
CA PHE A 151 23.15 -10.76 -1.24
C PHE A 151 23.58 -12.21 -1.52
N TRP A 152 22.99 -12.87 -2.53
CA TRP A 152 23.37 -14.23 -2.92
C TRP A 152 24.80 -14.33 -3.45
N GLN A 153 25.22 -13.36 -4.27
CA GLN A 153 26.58 -13.33 -4.82
C GLN A 153 27.63 -13.15 -3.73
N TYR A 154 27.33 -12.29 -2.74
CA TYR A 154 28.20 -12.06 -1.60
C TYR A 154 28.34 -13.32 -0.72
N GLU A 155 27.23 -13.97 -0.34
CA GLU A 155 27.30 -15.20 0.48
C GLU A 155 28.04 -16.34 -0.24
N HIS A 156 27.79 -16.54 -1.53
CA HIS A 156 28.50 -17.56 -2.31
C HIS A 156 30.00 -17.24 -2.50
N GLY A 157 30.36 -15.96 -2.60
CA GLY A 157 31.75 -15.50 -2.65
C GLY A 157 32.49 -15.77 -1.33
N VAL A 158 31.89 -15.40 -0.19
CA VAL A 158 32.45 -15.62 1.15
C VAL A 158 32.62 -17.13 1.45
N MET A 159 31.67 -17.95 1.03
CA MET A 159 31.69 -19.40 1.24
C MET A 159 32.74 -20.14 0.39
N LYS A 160 33.20 -19.54 -0.73
CA LYS A 160 34.34 -20.03 -1.51
C LYS A 160 35.68 -19.65 -0.86
N THR A 161 35.80 -18.45 -0.32
CA THR A 161 37.04 -17.97 0.32
C THR A 161 37.35 -18.66 1.65
N THR A 162 36.32 -19.09 2.39
CA THR A 162 36.47 -19.82 3.66
C THR A 162 36.79 -21.32 3.51
N ARG A 163 36.78 -21.85 2.27
CA ARG A 163 37.10 -23.25 1.94
C ARG A 163 38.45 -23.43 1.24
N SER A 164 39.20 -22.34 1.03
CA SER A 164 40.58 -22.34 0.55
C SER A 164 41.55 -22.20 1.73
#